data_AF-A0A353NBN2-F1
#
_entry.id   AF-A0A353NBN2-F1
#
_cell.length_a   1.000
_cell.length_b   1.000
_cell.length_c   1.000
_cell.angle_alpha   90.00
_cell.angle_beta   90.00
_cell.angle_gamma   90.00
#
_symmetry.space_group_name_H-M   'P 1'
#
loop_
_entity.id
_entity.type
_entity.pdbx_description
1 polymer ?
#
loop_
_entity_poly.entity_id
_entity_poly.type
_entity_poly.pdbx_seq_one_letter_code
_entity_poly.pdbx_strand_id
1 'polypeptide(L)'
;MFAAYTLGVSLILLSILYWRTFPVCIVEGVGLTPFKVVSDYIICLILLGAIVLLLINRQAFDDRVLKIIVSSLILSIATGLTFTLYTDPFGVTNMLGHLFQIGSFYLVYLAFIETSLTKPQEILFRKLKQNEETLMRNLQQLDTTNGELKQEMAERRRAETELRQSEAKYRNLFENMTEEVHFWQLVHDEQGLIKTWRAVDVNPPTLKTWGKRREHVVGKTTDEIFGPGATEHYLPVVQKIFAEGAPYSFVDYFPNLDKYFRFTSVPLGEYFITTGTDITDIEKARKEIQRLNDDLHAKNGKLEVANTELESFVYSVSHDLRAPLRHISG
;
A
#
# COMPACT_ATOMS: atom_id res chain seq x y z
N MET A 1 -51.73 -16.33 -19.25
CA MET A 1 -52.31 -15.51 -20.34
C MET A 1 -52.28 -16.19 -21.70
N PHE A 2 -51.12 -16.67 -22.19
CA PHE A 2 -51.01 -17.29 -23.53
C PHE A 2 -51.92 -18.52 -23.73
N ALA A 3 -51.99 -19.42 -22.74
CA ALA A 3 -52.86 -20.61 -22.82
C ALA A 3 -54.36 -20.25 -22.86
N ALA A 4 -54.80 -19.26 -22.06
CA ALA A 4 -56.18 -18.80 -22.04
C ALA A 4 -56.60 -18.13 -23.35
N TYR A 5 -55.70 -17.31 -23.93
CA TYR A 5 -55.90 -16.70 -25.24
C TYR A 5 -56.01 -17.77 -26.34
N THR A 6 -55.08 -18.72 -26.35
CA THR A 6 -55.06 -19.82 -27.34
C THR A 6 -56.32 -20.66 -27.25
N LEU A 7 -56.78 -20.98 -26.04
CA LEU A 7 -58.03 -21.70 -25.82
C LEU A 7 -59.24 -20.91 -26.31
N GLY A 8 -59.31 -19.62 -25.99
CA GLY A 8 -60.39 -18.73 -26.44
C GLY A 8 -60.49 -18.61 -27.96
N VAL A 9 -59.35 -18.38 -28.63
CA VAL A 9 -59.30 -18.31 -30.10
C VAL A 9 -59.66 -19.66 -30.73
N SER A 10 -59.17 -20.76 -30.15
CA SER A 10 -59.50 -22.11 -30.65
C SER A 10 -60.99 -22.41 -30.54
N LEU A 11 -61.65 -22.02 -29.44
CA LEU A 11 -63.10 -22.18 -29.27
C LEU A 11 -63.90 -21.31 -30.25
N ILE A 12 -63.45 -20.09 -30.53
CA ILE A 12 -64.07 -19.21 -31.55
C ILE A 12 -63.92 -19.82 -32.94
N LEU A 13 -62.73 -20.31 -33.29
CA LEU A 13 -62.48 -20.97 -34.58
C LEU A 13 -63.31 -22.25 -34.72
N LEU A 14 -63.42 -23.05 -33.67
CA LEU A 14 -64.28 -24.24 -33.64
C LEU A 14 -65.77 -23.87 -33.82
N SER A 15 -66.22 -22.78 -33.19
CA SER A 15 -67.58 -22.25 -33.36
C SER A 15 -67.88 -21.84 -34.81
N ILE A 16 -66.93 -21.20 -35.48
CA ILE A 16 -67.09 -20.74 -36.86
C ILE A 16 -66.99 -21.91 -37.86
N LEU A 17 -65.95 -22.75 -37.74
CA LEU A 17 -65.60 -23.74 -38.75
C LEU A 17 -66.29 -25.09 -38.56
N TYR A 18 -66.42 -25.55 -37.31
CA TYR A 18 -66.90 -26.89 -36.99
C TYR A 18 -68.36 -26.89 -36.56
N TRP A 19 -68.72 -26.11 -35.54
CA TRP A 19 -70.09 -26.05 -35.03
C TRP A 19 -71.03 -25.21 -35.89
N ARG A 20 -70.50 -24.33 -36.74
CA ARG A 20 -71.25 -23.43 -37.63
C ARG A 20 -72.36 -22.64 -36.91
N THR A 21 -72.16 -22.37 -35.63
CA THR A 21 -73.07 -21.61 -34.77
C THR A 21 -72.93 -20.10 -34.96
N PHE A 22 -71.94 -19.67 -35.77
CA PHE A 22 -71.69 -18.27 -36.03
C PHE A 22 -72.77 -17.66 -36.95
N PRO A 23 -73.28 -16.44 -36.66
CA PRO A 23 -74.35 -15.85 -37.46
C PRO A 23 -73.91 -15.63 -38.91
N VAL A 24 -74.82 -15.89 -39.84
CA VAL A 24 -74.57 -15.65 -41.27
C VAL A 24 -74.37 -14.15 -41.50
N CYS A 25 -73.34 -13.77 -42.26
CA CYS A 25 -73.02 -12.36 -42.54
C CYS A 25 -73.64 -11.82 -43.84
N ILE A 26 -73.90 -12.71 -44.81
CA ILE A 26 -74.46 -12.39 -46.13
C ILE A 26 -75.44 -13.50 -46.50
N VAL A 27 -76.63 -13.11 -46.96
CA VAL A 27 -77.61 -14.04 -47.53
C VAL A 27 -77.75 -13.72 -49.02
N GLU A 28 -77.54 -14.73 -49.86
CA GLU A 28 -77.59 -14.58 -51.32
C GLU A 28 -79.00 -14.11 -51.77
N GLY A 29 -79.05 -13.02 -52.54
CA GLY A 29 -80.29 -12.38 -52.99
C GLY A 29 -80.96 -11.40 -52.00
N VAL A 30 -80.55 -11.38 -50.72
CA VAL A 30 -81.10 -10.46 -49.68
C VAL A 30 -80.07 -9.41 -49.24
N GLY A 31 -78.78 -9.73 -49.30
CA GLY A 31 -77.68 -8.81 -48.95
C GLY A 31 -77.10 -9.07 -47.54
N LEU A 32 -76.57 -8.00 -46.93
CA LEU A 32 -75.92 -8.05 -45.62
C LEU A 32 -76.90 -8.34 -44.48
N THR A 33 -76.49 -9.15 -43.51
CA THR A 33 -77.32 -9.40 -42.32
C THR A 33 -77.19 -8.27 -41.28
N PRO A 34 -78.22 -8.06 -40.42
CA PRO A 34 -78.13 -7.09 -39.33
C PRO A 34 -76.92 -7.33 -38.42
N PHE A 35 -76.57 -8.61 -38.21
CA PHE A 35 -75.40 -8.98 -37.42
C PHE A 35 -74.10 -8.43 -38.02
N LYS A 36 -73.91 -8.55 -39.34
CA LYS A 36 -72.70 -8.03 -40.02
C LYS A 36 -72.60 -6.52 -39.93
N VAL A 37 -73.71 -5.83 -40.21
CA VAL A 37 -73.80 -4.36 -40.18
C VAL A 37 -73.50 -3.82 -38.76
N VAL A 38 -74.15 -4.39 -37.73
CA VAL A 38 -73.92 -3.98 -36.34
C VAL A 38 -72.48 -4.25 -35.90
N SER A 39 -71.91 -5.40 -36.30
CA SER A 39 -70.52 -5.74 -35.97
C SER A 39 -69.52 -4.75 -36.58
N ASP A 40 -69.72 -4.33 -37.84
CA ASP A 40 -68.84 -3.35 -38.48
C ASP A 40 -68.91 -1.98 -37.78
N TYR A 41 -70.09 -1.53 -37.38
CA TYR A 41 -70.23 -0.28 -36.60
C TYR A 41 -69.56 -0.37 -35.22
N ILE A 42 -69.68 -1.51 -34.54
CA ILE A 42 -68.99 -1.73 -33.25
C ILE A 42 -67.47 -1.67 -33.46
N ILE A 43 -66.93 -2.31 -34.51
CA ILE A 43 -65.50 -2.26 -34.83
C ILE A 43 -65.06 -0.83 -35.11
N CYS A 44 -65.81 -0.09 -35.93
CA CYS A 44 -65.52 1.33 -36.21
C CYS A 44 -65.51 2.19 -34.94
N LEU A 45 -66.44 1.94 -34.01
CA LEU A 45 -66.48 2.64 -32.72
C LEU A 45 -65.27 2.33 -31.84
N ILE A 46 -64.85 1.06 -31.80
CA ILE A 46 -63.63 0.65 -31.08
C ILE A 46 -62.39 1.32 -31.67
N LEU A 47 -62.27 1.35 -33.00
CA LEU A 47 -61.15 2.02 -33.68
C LEU A 47 -61.14 3.53 -33.42
N LEU A 48 -62.31 4.17 -33.37
CA LEU A 48 -62.43 5.59 -33.02
C LEU A 48 -62.00 5.83 -31.57
N GLY A 49 -62.41 4.97 -30.64
CA GLY A 49 -61.93 4.98 -29.25
C GLY A 49 -60.41 4.80 -29.16
N ALA A 50 -59.84 3.92 -29.98
CA ALA A 50 -58.39 3.72 -30.07
C ALA A 50 -57.66 4.98 -30.57
N ILE A 51 -58.21 5.69 -31.56
CA ILE A 51 -57.67 6.99 -32.01
C ILE A 51 -57.69 8.00 -30.85
N VAL A 52 -58.81 8.11 -30.13
CA VAL A 52 -58.91 9.03 -28.98
C VAL A 52 -57.87 8.70 -27.91
N LEU A 53 -57.72 7.41 -27.57
CA LEU A 53 -56.71 6.95 -26.60
C LEU A 53 -55.28 7.27 -27.06
N LEU A 54 -54.98 7.07 -28.34
CA LEU A 54 -53.67 7.41 -28.92
C LEU A 54 -53.38 8.91 -28.88
N LEU A 55 -54.40 9.75 -29.11
CA LEU A 55 -54.27 11.20 -29.05
C LEU A 55 -54.11 11.71 -27.61
N ILE A 56 -54.80 11.11 -26.64
CA ILE A 56 -54.61 11.40 -25.21
C ILE A 56 -53.18 11.04 -24.80
N ASN A 57 -52.69 9.88 -25.23
CA ASN A 57 -51.35 9.40 -24.90
C ASN A 57 -50.28 9.78 -25.93
N ARG A 58 -50.47 10.89 -26.67
CA ARG A 58 -49.59 11.30 -27.77
C ARG A 58 -48.12 11.47 -27.38
N GLN A 59 -47.84 11.79 -26.10
CA GLN A 59 -46.49 12.01 -25.59
C GLN A 59 -45.63 10.74 -25.60
N ALA A 60 -46.25 9.56 -25.66
CA ALA A 60 -45.54 8.28 -25.70
C ALA A 60 -45.03 7.90 -27.11
N PHE A 61 -45.51 8.58 -28.15
CA PHE A 61 -45.21 8.25 -29.55
C PHE A 61 -44.43 9.37 -30.22
N ASP A 62 -43.63 8.99 -31.20
CA ASP A 62 -43.04 9.95 -32.14
C ASP A 62 -44.15 10.60 -32.97
N ASP A 63 -44.10 11.92 -33.16
CA ASP A 63 -45.11 12.66 -33.91
C ASP A 63 -45.31 12.10 -35.34
N ARG A 64 -44.26 11.58 -35.96
CA ARG A 64 -44.34 10.96 -37.29
C ARG A 64 -45.08 9.62 -37.23
N VAL A 65 -44.71 8.76 -36.27
CA VAL A 65 -45.32 7.44 -36.08
C VAL A 65 -46.79 7.58 -35.69
N LEU A 66 -47.11 8.51 -34.78
CA LEU A 66 -48.49 8.76 -34.34
C LEU A 66 -49.39 9.14 -35.52
N LYS A 67 -48.93 10.03 -36.41
CA LYS A 67 -49.67 10.40 -37.63
C LYS A 67 -49.92 9.21 -38.53
N ILE A 68 -48.92 8.37 -38.77
CA ILE A 68 -49.04 7.17 -39.62
C ILE A 68 -50.06 6.20 -39.02
N ILE A 69 -49.99 5.94 -37.71
CA ILE A 69 -50.92 5.03 -37.02
C ILE A 69 -52.35 5.60 -37.07
N VAL A 70 -52.56 6.88 -36.75
CA VAL A 70 -53.89 7.49 -36.81
C VAL A 70 -54.46 7.46 -38.22
N SER A 71 -53.66 7.79 -39.25
CA SER A 71 -54.08 7.66 -40.65
C SER A 71 -54.46 6.21 -41.00
N SER A 72 -53.71 5.21 -40.53
CA SER A 72 -54.04 3.81 -40.76
C SER A 72 -55.38 3.41 -40.14
N LEU A 73 -55.68 3.88 -38.93
CA LEU A 73 -56.94 3.62 -38.23
C LEU A 73 -58.13 4.29 -38.91
N ILE A 74 -57.95 5.52 -39.43
CA ILE A 74 -58.97 6.20 -40.23
C ILE A 74 -59.30 5.41 -41.51
N LEU A 75 -58.28 4.91 -42.22
CA LEU A 75 -58.49 4.05 -43.40
C LEU A 75 -59.17 2.73 -43.02
N SER A 76 -58.86 2.15 -41.86
CA SER A 76 -59.54 0.96 -41.34
C SER A 76 -61.03 1.24 -41.04
N ILE A 77 -61.36 2.40 -40.49
CA ILE A 77 -62.76 2.83 -40.28
C ILE A 77 -63.47 3.02 -41.62
N ALA A 78 -62.82 3.67 -42.59
CA ALA A 78 -63.37 3.84 -43.94
C ALA A 78 -63.62 2.49 -44.64
N THR A 79 -62.75 1.51 -44.41
CA THR A 79 -62.95 0.11 -44.85
C THR A 79 -64.22 -0.49 -44.25
N GLY A 80 -64.41 -0.38 -42.92
CA GLY A 80 -65.61 -0.89 -42.26
C GLY A 80 -66.90 -0.23 -42.75
N LEU A 81 -66.89 1.10 -42.93
CA LEU A 81 -68.05 1.84 -43.43
C LEU A 81 -68.39 1.50 -44.89
N THR A 82 -67.39 1.34 -45.76
CA THR A 82 -67.62 0.93 -47.15
C THR A 82 -68.14 -0.51 -47.24
N PHE A 83 -67.65 -1.42 -46.39
CA PHE A 83 -68.18 -2.79 -46.29
C PHE A 83 -69.56 -2.89 -45.65
N THR A 84 -70.04 -1.82 -45.01
CA THR A 84 -71.43 -1.75 -44.53
C THR A 84 -72.39 -1.32 -45.64
N LEU A 85 -71.90 -0.64 -46.67
CA LEU A 85 -72.69 -0.03 -47.74
C LEU A 85 -72.68 -0.84 -49.04
N TYR A 86 -71.93 -1.95 -49.13
CA TYR A 86 -71.91 -2.74 -50.37
C TYR A 86 -73.19 -3.57 -50.50
N THR A 87 -73.76 -3.51 -51.69
CA THR A 87 -74.94 -4.29 -52.08
C THR A 87 -74.57 -5.44 -53.02
N ASP A 88 -73.41 -5.34 -53.68
CA ASP A 88 -72.88 -6.33 -54.61
C ASP A 88 -71.40 -6.64 -54.27
N PRO A 89 -71.02 -7.91 -54.03
CA PRO A 89 -69.63 -8.32 -53.83
C PRO A 89 -68.68 -7.92 -54.97
N PHE A 90 -69.17 -7.77 -56.20
CA PHE A 90 -68.35 -7.36 -57.35
C PHE A 90 -68.46 -5.87 -57.68
N GLY A 91 -69.16 -5.10 -56.83
CA GLY A 91 -69.39 -3.67 -57.02
C GLY A 91 -68.20 -2.77 -56.66
N VAL A 92 -68.26 -1.54 -57.14
CA VAL A 92 -67.23 -0.50 -56.91
C VAL A 92 -67.02 -0.22 -55.41
N THR A 93 -68.09 -0.26 -54.60
CA THR A 93 -68.01 -0.06 -53.14
C THR A 93 -67.16 -1.12 -52.45
N ASN A 94 -67.23 -2.38 -52.91
CA ASN A 94 -66.42 -3.47 -52.36
C ASN A 94 -64.93 -3.29 -52.73
N MET A 95 -64.64 -2.93 -53.98
CA MET A 95 -63.28 -2.63 -54.42
C MET A 95 -62.67 -1.46 -53.63
N LEU A 96 -63.43 -0.39 -53.40
CA LEU A 96 -62.98 0.75 -52.59
C LEU A 96 -62.65 0.33 -51.15
N GLY A 97 -63.46 -0.53 -50.53
CA GLY A 97 -63.16 -1.09 -49.21
C GLY A 97 -61.84 -1.85 -49.19
N HIS A 98 -61.58 -2.69 -50.18
CA HIS A 98 -60.29 -3.39 -50.29
C HIS A 98 -59.10 -2.45 -50.51
N LEU A 99 -59.26 -1.38 -51.29
CA LEU A 99 -58.21 -0.37 -51.47
C LEU A 99 -57.87 0.33 -50.15
N PHE A 100 -58.89 0.72 -49.37
CA PHE A 100 -58.67 1.28 -48.04
C PHE A 100 -58.01 0.28 -47.08
N GLN A 101 -58.39 -0.99 -47.17
CA GLN A 101 -57.81 -2.06 -46.35
C GLN A 101 -56.31 -2.24 -46.64
N ILE A 102 -55.93 -2.31 -47.91
CA ILE A 102 -54.52 -2.42 -48.33
C ILE A 102 -53.72 -1.19 -47.85
N GLY A 103 -54.27 0.01 -48.04
CA GLY A 103 -53.64 1.24 -47.59
C GLY A 103 -53.45 1.28 -46.06
N SER A 104 -54.44 0.83 -45.30
CA SER A 104 -54.35 0.74 -43.83
C SER A 104 -53.23 -0.21 -43.40
N PHE A 105 -53.16 -1.42 -43.95
CA PHE A 105 -52.10 -2.37 -43.61
C PHE A 105 -50.70 -1.88 -43.99
N TYR A 106 -50.57 -1.22 -45.14
CA TYR A 106 -49.29 -0.63 -45.55
C TYR A 106 -48.80 0.43 -44.55
N LEU A 107 -49.70 1.30 -44.07
CA LEU A 107 -49.37 2.32 -43.07
C LEU A 107 -49.00 1.70 -41.72
N VAL A 108 -49.71 0.65 -41.26
CA VAL A 108 -49.35 -0.08 -40.04
C VAL A 108 -47.95 -0.70 -40.17
N TYR A 109 -47.65 -1.32 -41.31
CA TYR A 109 -46.33 -1.88 -41.59
C TYR A 109 -45.23 -0.82 -41.53
N LEU A 110 -45.47 0.35 -42.13
CA LEU A 110 -44.52 1.47 -42.10
C LEU A 110 -44.29 2.00 -40.67
N ALA A 111 -45.35 2.14 -39.88
CA ALA A 111 -45.24 2.53 -38.47
C ALA A 111 -44.46 1.48 -37.64
N PHE A 112 -44.66 0.20 -37.92
CA PHE A 112 -43.97 -0.90 -37.24
C PHE A 112 -42.46 -0.91 -37.54
N ILE A 113 -42.06 -0.69 -38.79
CA ILE A 113 -40.65 -0.62 -39.18
C ILE A 113 -39.95 0.55 -38.51
N GLU A 114 -40.54 1.75 -38.60
CA GLU A 114 -39.94 2.97 -38.04
C GLU A 114 -39.72 2.85 -36.51
N THR A 115 -40.63 2.17 -35.82
CA THR A 115 -40.54 1.94 -34.36
C THR A 115 -39.60 0.80 -33.99
N SER A 116 -39.62 -0.30 -34.75
CA SER A 116 -38.91 -1.54 -34.35
C SER A 116 -37.46 -1.60 -34.82
N LEU A 117 -37.10 -0.94 -35.94
CA LEU A 117 -35.77 -1.11 -36.55
C LEU A 117 -34.89 0.13 -36.43
N THR A 118 -35.45 1.34 -36.54
CA THR A 118 -34.64 2.56 -36.65
C THR A 118 -34.10 3.06 -35.30
N LYS A 119 -34.97 3.14 -34.28
CA LYS A 119 -34.59 3.67 -32.95
C LYS A 119 -33.58 2.83 -32.14
N PRO A 120 -33.64 1.48 -32.10
CA PRO A 120 -32.69 0.71 -31.29
C PRO A 120 -31.25 0.74 -31.84
N GLN A 121 -31.06 0.90 -33.14
CA GLN A 121 -29.73 0.91 -33.77
C GLN A 121 -28.92 2.15 -33.38
N GLU A 122 -29.53 3.33 -33.38
CA GLU A 122 -28.87 4.58 -32.99
C GLU A 122 -28.41 4.55 -31.53
N ILE A 123 -29.27 4.02 -30.64
CA ILE A 123 -28.94 3.89 -29.22
C ILE A 123 -27.77 2.91 -29.02
N LEU A 124 -27.79 1.76 -29.71
CA LEU A 124 -26.72 0.77 -29.62
C LEU A 124 -25.39 1.34 -30.13
N PHE A 125 -25.40 2.02 -31.26
CA PHE A 125 -24.20 2.65 -31.82
C PHE A 125 -23.63 3.71 -30.89
N ARG A 126 -24.48 4.56 -30.31
CA ARG A 126 -24.06 5.55 -29.32
C ARG A 126 -23.44 4.90 -28.08
N LYS A 127 -24.06 3.84 -27.54
CA LYS A 127 -23.51 3.09 -26.38
C LYS A 127 -22.17 2.43 -26.72
N LEU A 128 -22.06 1.83 -27.90
CA LEU A 128 -20.83 1.19 -28.35
C LEU A 128 -19.68 2.21 -28.41
N LYS A 129 -19.93 3.37 -29.03
CA LYS A 129 -18.96 4.46 -29.12
C LYS A 129 -18.56 4.98 -27.74
N GLN A 130 -19.52 5.17 -26.82
CA GLN A 130 -19.23 5.59 -25.45
C GLN A 130 -18.39 4.56 -24.68
N ASN A 131 -18.66 3.26 -24.88
CA ASN A 131 -17.90 2.19 -24.26
C ASN A 131 -16.47 2.13 -24.81
N GLU A 132 -16.30 2.28 -26.12
CA GLU A 132 -14.99 2.34 -26.78
C GLU A 132 -14.15 3.51 -26.26
N GLU A 133 -14.72 4.71 -26.18
CA GLU A 133 -14.04 5.88 -25.61
C GLU A 133 -13.66 5.66 -24.14
N THR A 134 -14.55 5.05 -23.36
CA THR A 134 -14.28 4.72 -21.94
C THR A 134 -13.16 3.71 -21.82
N LEU A 135 -13.16 2.67 -22.66
CA LEU A 135 -12.13 1.64 -22.67
C LEU A 135 -10.76 2.23 -23.02
N MET A 136 -10.71 3.11 -24.02
CA MET A 136 -9.47 3.79 -24.42
C MET A 136 -8.92 4.67 -23.30
N ARG A 137 -9.77 5.42 -22.58
CA ARG A 137 -9.33 6.20 -21.40
C ARG A 137 -8.78 5.30 -20.30
N ASN A 138 -9.46 4.19 -20.01
CA ASN A 138 -9.01 3.25 -18.97
C ASN A 138 -7.66 2.60 -19.35
N LEU A 139 -7.47 2.24 -20.62
CA LEU A 139 -6.20 1.69 -21.11
C LEU A 139 -5.06 2.71 -20.98
N GLN A 140 -5.30 3.97 -21.36
CA GLN A 140 -4.32 5.04 -21.22
C GLN A 140 -3.98 5.30 -19.75
N GLN A 141 -4.99 5.36 -18.88
CA GLN A 141 -4.77 5.52 -17.45
C GLN A 141 -3.96 4.36 -16.86
N LEU A 142 -4.29 3.12 -17.25
CA LEU A 142 -3.57 1.93 -16.80
C LEU A 142 -2.10 1.94 -17.25
N ASP A 143 -1.81 2.38 -18.48
CA ASP A 143 -0.45 2.51 -18.98
C ASP A 143 0.36 3.55 -18.17
N THR A 144 -0.24 4.72 -17.93
CA THR A 144 0.38 5.77 -17.09
C THR A 144 0.66 5.26 -15.68
N THR A 145 -0.33 4.68 -15.00
CA THR A 145 -0.15 4.18 -13.63
C THR A 145 0.85 3.02 -13.56
N ASN A 146 0.89 2.15 -14.58
CA ASN A 146 1.92 1.11 -14.66
C ASN A 146 3.32 1.68 -14.87
N GLY A 147 3.45 2.77 -15.63
CA GLY A 147 4.71 3.49 -15.80
C GLY A 147 5.22 4.08 -14.48
N GLU A 148 4.34 4.80 -13.77
CA GLU A 148 4.62 5.39 -12.45
C GLU A 148 5.02 4.32 -11.43
N LEU A 149 4.24 3.24 -11.34
CA LEU A 149 4.51 2.14 -10.40
C LEU A 149 5.86 1.46 -10.70
N LYS A 150 6.20 1.27 -11.98
CA LYS A 150 7.51 0.72 -12.37
C LYS A 150 8.66 1.64 -11.93
N GLN A 151 8.48 2.95 -12.03
CA GLN A 151 9.48 3.91 -11.58
C GLN A 151 9.63 3.88 -10.06
N GLU A 152 8.52 3.92 -9.31
CA GLU A 152 8.54 3.84 -7.84
C GLU A 152 9.20 2.53 -7.36
N MET A 153 8.89 1.40 -8.00
CA MET A 153 9.54 0.12 -7.70
C MET A 153 11.04 0.15 -7.96
N ALA A 154 11.49 0.80 -9.04
CA ALA A 154 12.90 0.91 -9.36
C ALA A 154 13.65 1.76 -8.32
N GLU A 155 13.05 2.89 -7.91
CA GLU A 155 13.59 3.77 -6.87
C GLU A 155 13.66 3.05 -5.51
N ARG A 156 12.58 2.37 -5.11
CA ARG A 156 12.54 1.60 -3.86
C ARG A 156 13.59 0.50 -3.81
N ARG A 157 13.80 -0.22 -4.92
CA ARG A 157 14.84 -1.26 -5.01
C ARG A 157 16.25 -0.70 -4.91
N ARG A 158 16.51 0.49 -5.46
CA ARG A 158 17.80 1.17 -5.32
C ARG A 158 18.05 1.54 -3.86
N ALA A 159 17.08 2.19 -3.22
CA ALA A 159 17.18 2.57 -1.81
C ALA A 159 17.38 1.34 -0.89
N GLU A 160 16.67 0.24 -1.14
CA GLU A 160 16.84 -1.02 -0.39
C GLU A 160 18.25 -1.62 -0.61
N THR A 161 18.75 -1.58 -1.84
CA THR A 161 20.10 -2.08 -2.16
C THR A 161 21.17 -1.23 -1.47
N GLU A 162 21.04 0.10 -1.51
CA GLU A 162 21.95 1.03 -0.85
C GLU A 162 21.91 0.85 0.68
N LEU A 163 20.72 0.72 1.26
CA LEU A 163 20.56 0.43 2.69
C LEU A 163 21.24 -0.89 3.05
N ARG A 164 20.99 -1.97 2.30
CA ARG A 164 21.61 -3.27 2.53
C ARG A 164 23.13 -3.23 2.42
N GLN A 165 23.67 -2.47 1.45
CA GLN A 165 25.12 -2.28 1.31
C GLN A 165 25.70 -1.49 2.49
N SER A 166 25.00 -0.45 2.93
CA SER A 166 25.38 0.36 4.09
C SER A 166 25.36 -0.49 5.39
N GLU A 167 24.30 -1.24 5.64
CA GLU A 167 24.19 -2.17 6.77
C GLU A 167 25.28 -3.24 6.74
N ALA A 168 25.55 -3.84 5.57
CA ALA A 168 26.61 -4.82 5.42
C ALA A 168 28.00 -4.22 5.71
N LYS A 169 28.24 -2.97 5.29
CA LYS A 169 29.47 -2.23 5.59
C LYS A 169 29.64 -2.03 7.10
N TYR A 170 28.62 -1.53 7.80
CA TYR A 170 28.69 -1.34 9.25
C TYR A 170 28.81 -2.66 10.01
N ARG A 171 28.07 -3.70 9.61
CA ARG A 171 28.20 -5.03 10.19
C ARG A 171 29.59 -5.60 10.02
N ASN A 172 30.18 -5.47 8.83
CA ASN A 172 31.54 -5.95 8.58
C ASN A 172 32.56 -5.22 9.47
N LEU A 173 32.45 -3.89 9.60
CA LEU A 173 33.29 -3.10 10.52
C LEU A 173 33.14 -3.57 11.96
N PHE A 174 31.90 -3.77 12.43
CA PHE A 174 31.62 -4.21 13.79
C PHE A 174 32.20 -5.61 14.08
N GLU A 175 31.98 -6.57 13.19
CA GLU A 175 32.42 -7.97 13.35
C GLU A 175 33.94 -8.15 13.26
N ASN A 176 34.64 -7.30 12.49
CA ASN A 176 36.08 -7.41 12.27
C ASN A 176 36.92 -6.38 13.04
N MET A 177 36.31 -5.50 13.84
CA MET A 177 37.05 -4.59 14.71
C MET A 177 37.87 -5.40 15.72
N THR A 178 39.08 -4.95 16.04
CA THR A 178 39.95 -5.63 17.02
C THR A 178 39.61 -5.28 18.46
N GLU A 179 39.08 -4.08 18.68
CA GLU A 179 38.63 -3.63 19.99
C GLU A 179 37.29 -4.25 20.37
N GLU A 180 37.04 -4.32 21.67
CA GLU A 180 35.75 -4.74 22.19
C GLU A 180 34.73 -3.66 21.87
N VAL A 181 33.57 -4.05 21.35
CA VAL A 181 32.44 -3.15 21.14
C VAL A 181 31.18 -3.84 21.61
N HIS A 182 30.47 -3.18 22.52
CA HIS A 182 29.22 -3.69 23.03
C HIS A 182 28.19 -2.56 23.17
N PHE A 183 26.97 -2.87 22.74
CA PHE A 183 25.85 -1.97 22.69
C PHE A 183 24.81 -2.37 23.71
N TRP A 184 24.38 -1.41 24.52
CA TRP A 184 23.51 -1.63 25.66
C TRP A 184 22.28 -0.74 25.58
N GLN A 185 21.13 -1.28 25.99
CA GLN A 185 19.87 -0.55 26.13
C GLN A 185 19.56 -0.35 27.61
N LEU A 186 19.23 0.88 28.01
CA LEU A 186 18.81 1.17 29.38
C LEU A 186 17.52 0.45 29.74
N VAL A 187 17.44 0.04 31.00
CA VAL A 187 16.23 -0.49 31.62
C VAL A 187 15.94 0.39 32.83
N HIS A 188 14.81 1.08 32.77
CA HIS A 188 14.35 1.99 33.81
C HIS A 188 13.44 1.27 34.81
N ASP A 189 13.38 1.77 36.05
CA ASP A 189 12.35 1.40 37.01
C ASP A 189 11.04 2.18 36.80
N GLU A 190 10.05 1.95 37.66
CA GLU A 190 8.74 2.62 37.59
C GLU A 190 8.82 4.13 37.82
N GLN A 191 9.91 4.60 38.42
CA GLN A 191 10.19 6.00 38.71
C GLN A 191 10.98 6.69 37.57
N GLY A 192 11.34 5.94 36.52
CA GLY A 192 12.12 6.43 35.39
C GLY A 192 13.63 6.51 35.67
N LEU A 193 14.12 5.94 36.76
CA LEU A 193 15.55 5.89 37.09
C LEU A 193 16.21 4.68 36.43
N ILE A 194 17.49 4.81 36.10
CA ILE A 194 18.27 3.73 35.49
C ILE A 194 18.44 2.61 36.53
N LYS A 195 17.77 1.47 36.29
CA LYS A 195 17.82 0.28 37.13
C LYS A 195 18.94 -0.68 36.71
N THR A 196 19.05 -0.92 35.41
CA THR A 196 20.07 -1.78 34.79
C THR A 196 20.11 -1.52 33.29
N TRP A 197 20.82 -2.33 32.52
CA TRP A 197 20.82 -2.27 31.06
C TRP A 197 20.98 -3.67 30.46
N ARG A 198 20.58 -3.81 29.19
CA ARG A 198 20.50 -5.08 28.47
C ARG A 198 21.39 -5.06 27.24
N ALA A 199 22.16 -6.12 27.01
CA ALA A 199 23.01 -6.20 25.83
C ALA A 199 22.14 -6.30 24.57
N VAL A 200 22.30 -5.37 23.65
CA VAL A 200 21.62 -5.37 22.35
C VAL A 200 22.47 -6.08 21.32
N ASP A 201 23.77 -5.77 21.29
CA ASP A 201 24.73 -6.39 20.38
C ASP A 201 26.14 -6.34 20.98
N VAL A 202 26.98 -7.30 20.62
CA VAL A 202 28.38 -7.42 21.04
C VAL A 202 29.21 -8.00 19.91
N ASN A 203 30.41 -7.47 19.69
CA ASN A 203 31.27 -7.96 18.63
C ASN A 203 32.08 -9.21 19.05
N PRO A 204 32.70 -9.94 18.09
CA PRO A 204 33.44 -11.17 18.40
C PRO A 204 34.61 -11.01 19.41
N PRO A 205 35.45 -9.96 19.37
CA PRO A 205 36.44 -9.72 20.41
C PRO A 205 35.85 -9.67 21.82
N THR A 206 34.74 -8.97 22.02
CA THR A 206 34.05 -8.89 23.33
C THR A 206 33.64 -10.29 23.82
N LEU A 207 33.02 -11.10 22.96
CA LEU A 207 32.62 -12.47 23.31
C LEU A 207 33.81 -13.35 23.69
N LYS A 208 34.93 -13.18 22.98
CA LYS A 208 36.18 -13.90 23.26
C LYS A 208 36.76 -13.52 24.61
N THR A 209 36.84 -12.22 24.94
CA THR A 209 37.33 -11.76 26.25
C THR A 209 36.42 -12.24 27.38
N TRP A 210 35.10 -12.14 27.22
CA TRP A 210 34.15 -12.57 28.26
C TRP A 210 34.03 -14.09 28.38
N GLY A 211 34.58 -14.85 27.42
CA GLY A 211 34.48 -16.31 27.39
C GLY A 211 33.04 -16.82 27.25
N LYS A 212 32.17 -16.05 26.59
CA LYS A 212 30.72 -16.32 26.47
C LYS A 212 30.29 -16.44 25.02
N ARG A 213 29.21 -17.18 24.78
CA ARG A 213 28.53 -17.23 23.48
C ARG A 213 27.52 -16.10 23.37
N ARG A 214 27.31 -15.60 22.14
CA ARG A 214 26.38 -14.51 21.82
C ARG A 214 24.97 -14.72 22.40
N GLU A 215 24.45 -15.95 22.31
CA GLU A 215 23.11 -16.34 22.79
C GLU A 215 22.94 -16.18 24.31
N HIS A 216 24.03 -16.21 25.07
CA HIS A 216 24.01 -16.05 26.53
C HIS A 216 24.27 -14.60 26.97
N VAL A 217 24.47 -13.70 26.01
CA VAL A 217 24.83 -12.31 26.25
C VAL A 217 23.74 -11.40 25.71
N VAL A 218 23.42 -11.50 24.43
CA VAL A 218 22.43 -10.66 23.78
C VAL A 218 21.06 -10.88 24.41
N GLY A 219 20.39 -9.79 24.76
CA GLY A 219 19.10 -9.77 25.42
C GLY A 219 19.16 -9.95 26.94
N LYS A 220 20.34 -10.15 27.54
CA LYS A 220 20.54 -10.33 28.99
C LYS A 220 20.99 -9.04 29.67
N THR A 221 20.67 -8.90 30.95
CA THR A 221 21.14 -7.77 31.76
C THR A 221 22.58 -7.98 32.21
N THR A 222 23.25 -6.90 32.63
CA THR A 222 24.64 -6.93 33.10
C THR A 222 24.86 -7.95 34.21
N ASP A 223 23.97 -8.00 35.21
CA ASP A 223 24.10 -8.96 36.31
C ASP A 223 23.82 -10.41 35.86
N GLU A 224 22.93 -10.65 34.88
CA GLU A 224 22.75 -11.98 34.28
C GLU A 224 24.02 -12.45 33.53
N ILE A 225 24.76 -11.50 32.94
CA ILE A 225 25.98 -11.81 32.17
C ILE A 225 27.17 -12.02 33.09
N PHE A 226 27.42 -11.11 34.04
CA PHE A 226 28.65 -11.08 34.83
C PHE A 226 28.49 -11.49 36.30
N GLY A 227 27.26 -11.68 36.77
CA GLY A 227 26.94 -11.98 38.16
C GLY A 227 26.51 -10.74 38.95
N PRO A 228 26.01 -10.95 40.19
CA PRO A 228 25.46 -9.89 41.01
C PRO A 228 26.51 -8.83 41.37
N GLY A 229 26.11 -7.56 41.30
CA GLY A 229 26.95 -6.40 41.64
C GLY A 229 27.68 -5.79 40.45
N ALA A 230 27.62 -6.43 39.27
CA ALA A 230 28.22 -5.91 38.06
C ALA A 230 27.52 -4.64 37.56
N THR A 231 26.18 -4.57 37.66
CA THR A 231 25.44 -3.33 37.37
C THR A 231 25.87 -2.22 38.31
N GLU A 232 25.95 -2.49 39.61
CA GLU A 232 26.25 -1.47 40.63
C GLU A 232 27.67 -0.88 40.45
N HIS A 233 28.65 -1.71 40.12
CA HIS A 233 30.03 -1.27 39.86
C HIS A 233 30.14 -0.26 38.71
N TYR A 234 29.37 -0.44 37.63
CA TYR A 234 29.40 0.46 36.47
C TYR A 234 28.28 1.50 36.44
N LEU A 235 27.33 1.46 37.39
CA LEU A 235 26.22 2.41 37.45
C LEU A 235 26.67 3.88 37.51
N PRO A 236 27.70 4.27 38.30
CA PRO A 236 28.17 5.66 38.33
C PRO A 236 28.67 6.16 36.97
N VAL A 237 29.31 5.27 36.18
CA VAL A 237 29.78 5.57 34.82
C VAL A 237 28.60 5.84 33.90
N VAL A 238 27.60 4.95 33.93
CA VAL A 238 26.40 5.08 33.09
C VAL A 238 25.62 6.34 33.47
N GLN A 239 25.39 6.59 34.77
CA GLN A 239 24.74 7.81 35.22
C GLN A 239 25.49 9.07 34.77
N LYS A 240 26.83 9.06 34.84
CA LYS A 240 27.65 10.19 34.40
C LYS A 240 27.48 10.50 32.91
N ILE A 241 27.61 9.51 32.03
CA ILE A 241 27.51 9.76 30.59
C ILE A 241 26.13 10.28 30.18
N PHE A 242 25.05 9.81 30.83
CA PHE A 242 23.69 10.28 30.54
C PHE A 242 23.39 11.64 31.16
N ALA A 243 23.95 11.94 32.35
CA ALA A 243 23.81 13.25 32.96
C ALA A 243 24.57 14.34 32.20
N GLU A 244 25.78 14.03 31.70
CA GLU A 244 26.63 14.97 30.98
C GLU A 244 26.32 15.01 29.47
N GLY A 245 25.68 13.97 28.92
CA GLY A 245 25.44 13.83 27.48
C GLY A 245 26.73 13.69 26.66
N ALA A 246 27.84 13.27 27.28
CA ALA A 246 29.17 13.26 26.70
C ALA A 246 29.89 11.91 26.89
N PRO A 247 30.85 11.56 26.00
CA PRO A 247 31.69 10.38 26.18
C PRO A 247 32.51 10.43 27.48
N TYR A 248 32.61 9.30 28.18
CA TYR A 248 33.50 9.17 29.34
C TYR A 248 34.44 7.97 29.17
N SER A 249 35.72 8.20 29.45
CA SER A 249 36.77 7.17 29.38
C SER A 249 37.36 6.90 30.75
N PHE A 250 37.54 5.63 31.09
CA PHE A 250 38.09 5.17 32.36
C PHE A 250 38.91 3.89 32.18
N VAL A 251 39.74 3.58 33.17
CA VAL A 251 40.55 2.36 33.18
C VAL A 251 40.09 1.49 34.34
N ASP A 252 39.91 0.20 34.07
CA ASP A 252 39.57 -0.80 35.07
C ASP A 252 40.54 -1.99 35.01
N TYR A 253 40.80 -2.60 36.15
CA TYR A 253 41.68 -3.78 36.26
C TYR A 253 40.83 -5.00 36.58
N PHE A 254 41.00 -6.06 35.80
CA PHE A 254 40.24 -7.31 35.94
C PHE A 254 41.15 -8.39 36.53
N PRO A 255 41.06 -8.70 37.83
CA PRO A 255 41.98 -9.63 38.50
C PRO A 255 41.91 -11.05 37.92
N ASN A 256 40.73 -11.47 37.46
CA ASN A 256 40.51 -12.79 36.84
C ASN A 256 41.21 -12.94 35.48
N LEU A 257 41.50 -11.83 34.80
CA LEU A 257 42.19 -11.81 33.52
C LEU A 257 43.65 -11.35 33.64
N ASP A 258 44.03 -10.77 34.78
CA ASP A 258 45.26 -10.01 34.99
C ASP A 258 45.50 -8.96 33.90
N LYS A 259 44.45 -8.18 33.59
CA LYS A 259 44.46 -7.21 32.49
C LYS A 259 43.89 -5.86 32.89
N TYR A 260 44.46 -4.81 32.30
CA TYR A 260 43.92 -3.46 32.35
C TYR A 260 43.17 -3.17 31.06
N PHE A 261 41.93 -2.72 31.17
CA PHE A 261 41.14 -2.27 30.03
C PHE A 261 40.84 -0.79 30.16
N ARG A 262 41.02 -0.06 29.07
CA ARG A 262 40.46 1.28 28.92
C ARG A 262 39.10 1.15 28.25
N PHE A 263 38.06 1.59 28.94
CA PHE A 263 36.74 1.69 28.37
C PHE A 263 36.41 3.12 27.98
N THR A 264 35.71 3.28 26.87
CA THR A 264 35.09 4.54 26.47
C THR A 264 33.62 4.30 26.23
N SER A 265 32.76 4.91 27.05
CA SER A 265 31.31 4.79 26.95
C SER A 265 30.70 6.08 26.38
N VAL A 266 29.79 5.93 25.41
CA VAL A 266 29.14 7.04 24.69
C VAL A 266 27.62 6.88 24.78
N PRO A 267 26.88 7.90 25.26
CA PRO A 267 25.42 7.85 25.34
C PRO A 267 24.78 8.08 23.96
N LEU A 268 23.66 7.41 23.69
CA LEU A 268 22.90 7.48 22.44
C LEU A 268 21.41 7.20 22.69
N GLY A 269 20.62 8.24 22.98
CA GLY A 269 19.18 8.09 23.25
C GLY A 269 18.92 7.21 24.47
N GLU A 270 18.21 6.09 24.31
CA GLU A 270 18.00 5.06 25.36
C GLU A 270 19.09 3.99 25.39
N TYR A 271 20.18 4.21 24.68
CA TYR A 271 21.27 3.25 24.49
C TYR A 271 22.62 3.88 24.82
N PHE A 272 23.62 3.05 25.02
CA PHE A 272 25.01 3.49 25.02
C PHE A 272 25.90 2.44 24.37
N ILE A 273 26.97 2.91 23.74
CA ILE A 273 28.03 2.07 23.17
C ILE A 273 29.22 2.17 24.10
N THR A 274 29.83 1.05 24.42
CA THR A 274 31.12 1.05 25.11
C THR A 274 32.13 0.29 24.28
N THR A 275 33.31 0.90 24.11
CA THR A 275 34.47 0.25 23.51
C THR A 275 35.48 -0.10 24.58
N GLY A 276 36.17 -1.23 24.43
CA GLY A 276 37.20 -1.69 25.36
C GLY A 276 38.50 -1.99 24.63
N THR A 277 39.60 -1.38 25.10
CA THR A 277 40.95 -1.66 24.62
C THR A 277 41.78 -2.26 25.74
N ASP A 278 42.44 -3.39 25.50
CA ASP A 278 43.44 -3.94 26.40
C ASP A 278 44.68 -3.02 26.39
N ILE A 279 44.99 -2.43 27.55
CA ILE A 279 46.13 -1.52 27.74
C ILE A 279 47.18 -2.12 28.67
N THR A 280 47.15 -3.42 28.91
CA THR A 280 48.00 -4.09 29.90
C THR A 280 49.49 -3.86 29.62
N ASP A 281 49.90 -3.95 28.36
CA ASP A 281 51.30 -3.72 27.96
C ASP A 281 51.70 -2.25 28.17
N ILE A 282 50.78 -1.32 27.94
CA ILE A 282 50.98 0.11 28.19
C ILE A 282 51.18 0.36 29.70
N GLU A 283 50.35 -0.23 30.54
CA GLU A 283 50.46 -0.10 31.99
C GLU A 283 51.71 -0.78 32.55
N LYS A 284 52.13 -1.93 32.00
CA LYS A 284 53.40 -2.58 32.35
C LYS A 284 54.61 -1.71 31.97
N ALA A 285 54.62 -1.17 30.75
CA ALA A 285 55.67 -0.27 30.30
C ALA A 285 55.72 1.00 31.16
N ARG A 286 54.56 1.57 31.52
CA ARG A 286 54.45 2.75 32.39
C ARG A 286 55.04 2.49 33.77
N LYS A 287 54.72 1.35 34.39
CA LYS A 287 55.28 0.97 35.70
C LYS A 287 56.79 0.76 35.64
N GLU A 288 57.30 0.16 34.57
CA GLU A 288 58.74 -0.04 34.40
C GLU A 288 59.49 1.28 34.19
N ILE A 289 58.94 2.20 33.39
CA ILE A 289 59.49 3.55 33.24
C ILE A 289 59.54 4.26 34.59
N GLN A 290 58.47 4.19 35.39
CA GLN A 290 58.45 4.80 36.71
C GLN A 290 59.55 4.21 37.62
N ARG A 291 59.67 2.87 37.65
CA ARG A 291 60.69 2.17 38.44
C ARG A 291 62.12 2.56 38.02
N LEU A 292 62.38 2.65 36.73
CA LEU A 292 63.68 3.08 36.19
C LEU A 292 63.98 4.54 36.53
N ASN A 293 62.97 5.42 36.49
CA ASN A 293 63.14 6.81 36.89
C ASN A 293 63.46 6.95 38.38
N ASP A 294 62.79 6.18 39.24
CA ASP A 294 63.05 6.16 40.68
C ASP A 294 64.47 5.62 40.99
N ASP A 295 64.92 4.55 40.31
CA ASP A 295 66.30 4.04 40.45
C ASP A 295 67.35 5.05 39.94
N LEU A 296 67.05 5.76 38.85
CA LEU A 296 67.90 6.81 38.32
C LEU A 296 68.04 7.97 39.33
N HIS A 297 66.94 8.44 39.90
CA HIS A 297 66.96 9.47 40.94
C HIS A 297 67.77 9.02 42.17
N ALA A 298 67.62 7.77 42.60
CA ALA A 298 68.40 7.22 43.72
C ALA A 298 69.91 7.15 43.40
N LYS A 299 70.29 6.75 42.18
CA LYS A 299 71.70 6.74 41.74
C LYS A 299 72.30 8.12 41.61
N ASN A 300 71.56 9.09 41.06
CA ASN A 300 72.01 10.48 40.98
C ASN A 300 72.26 11.06 42.38
N GLY A 301 71.35 10.83 43.34
CA GLY A 301 71.58 11.27 44.72
C GLY A 301 72.84 10.67 45.37
N LYS A 302 73.11 9.37 45.12
CA LYS A 302 74.36 8.73 45.60
C LYS A 302 75.61 9.32 44.93
N LEU A 303 75.53 9.60 43.63
CA LEU A 303 76.63 10.23 42.89
C LEU A 303 76.91 11.65 43.40
N GLU A 304 75.88 12.44 43.69
CA GLU A 304 76.04 13.77 44.28
C GLU A 304 76.73 13.70 45.64
N VAL A 305 76.28 12.80 46.53
CA VAL A 305 76.93 12.58 47.84
C VAL A 305 78.39 12.18 47.68
N ALA A 306 78.68 11.19 46.84
CA ALA A 306 80.05 10.75 46.58
C ALA A 306 80.92 11.87 45.98
N ASN A 307 80.34 12.71 45.12
CA ASN A 307 81.05 13.85 44.54
C ASN A 307 81.36 14.92 45.61
N THR A 308 80.41 15.24 46.49
CA THR A 308 80.64 16.15 47.63
C THR A 308 81.68 15.60 48.61
N GLU A 309 81.63 14.31 48.93
CA GLU A 309 82.63 13.65 49.80
C GLU A 309 84.03 13.70 49.17
N LEU A 310 84.13 13.45 47.86
CA LEU A 310 85.39 13.54 47.14
C LEU A 310 85.94 14.97 47.11
N GLU A 311 85.10 15.97 46.84
CA GLU A 311 85.47 17.39 46.90
C GLU A 311 85.97 17.78 48.30
N SER A 312 85.29 17.32 49.35
CA SER A 312 85.70 17.53 50.74
C SER A 312 87.04 16.84 51.07
N PHE A 313 87.25 15.62 50.59
CA PHE A 313 88.50 14.88 50.74
C PHE A 313 89.66 15.55 49.99
N VAL A 314 89.46 15.96 48.73
CA VAL A 314 90.46 16.67 47.93
C VAL A 314 90.82 18.00 48.61
N TYR A 315 89.82 18.71 49.15
CA TYR A 315 90.04 19.94 49.90
C TYR A 315 90.87 19.71 51.17
N SER A 316 90.55 18.71 51.99
CA SER A 316 91.28 18.41 53.23
C SER A 316 92.72 17.95 52.97
N VAL A 317 92.93 17.03 52.02
CA VAL A 317 94.26 16.55 51.64
C VAL A 317 95.12 17.69 51.07
N SER A 318 94.55 18.55 50.22
CA SER A 318 95.27 19.70 49.67
C SER A 318 95.66 20.71 50.75
N HIS A 319 94.79 20.95 51.74
CA HIS A 319 95.09 21.80 52.89
C HIS A 319 96.24 21.21 53.72
N ASP A 320 96.19 19.92 54.04
CA ASP A 320 97.18 19.24 54.86
C ASP A 320 98.54 19.08 54.17
N LEU A 321 98.57 18.92 52.85
CA LEU A 321 99.79 18.91 52.04
C LEU A 321 100.42 20.31 51.89
N ARG A 322 99.65 21.39 52.04
CA ARG A 322 100.14 22.78 51.97
C ARG A 322 100.99 23.17 53.18
N ALA A 323 100.72 22.56 54.34
CA ALA A 323 101.44 22.80 55.58
C ALA A 323 102.94 22.42 55.52
N PRO A 324 103.33 21.20 55.07
CA PRO A 324 104.74 20.85 54.90
C PRO A 324 105.41 21.56 53.70
N LEU A 325 104.69 21.85 52.61
CA LEU A 325 105.26 22.54 51.44
C LEU A 325 105.67 24.00 51.73
N ARG A 326 105.00 24.67 52.69
CA ARG A 326 105.42 26.00 53.18
C ARG A 326 106.75 25.97 53.95
N HIS A 327 107.11 24.83 54.54
CA HIS A 327 108.38 24.64 55.26
C HIS A 327 109.54 24.23 54.37
N ILE A 328 109.28 23.79 53.13
CA ILE A 328 110.31 23.36 52.15
C ILE A 328 110.64 24.48 51.15
N SER A 329 109.77 25.49 50.99
CA SER A 329 109.93 26.58 50.02
C SER A 329 110.31 27.94 50.64
N GLY A 330 110.76 27.96 51.89
CA GLY A 330 111.18 29.16 52.62
C GLY A 330 112.39 28.88 53.49
#